data_AF-A0A557SUA2-F1
#
_entry.id   AF-A0A557SUA2-F1
#
_cell.length_a   1.000
_cell.length_b   1.000
_cell.length_c   1.000
_cell.angle_alpha   90.00
_cell.angle_beta   90.00
_cell.angle_gamma   90.00
#
_symmetry.space_group_name_H-M   'P 1'
#
loop_
_entity.id
_entity.type
_entity.pdbx_description
1 polymer ?
#
loop_
_entity_poly.entity_id
_entity_poly.type
_entity_poly.pdbx_seq_one_letter_code
_entity_poly.pdbx_strand_id
1 'polypeptide(L)'
;MLRPGFEPGIVALRGNTQIPASMSNFREYLEMTLKLERTTVRNRMVYARKYSHLLETWDLSELVKLSNEKRGHIMRALALLSKYNGQYEKWQQVRRNYQLKWSSIDSLRGFQNILLENGDLNNMVDWIKLVIGKYPRFRNILLFNTLTGLRPTEALESYNLLLSSSSSYISNDGKRLEHYKYPTIFLRRTKKAFISLINENILRLVKDPENSIPNYSKIRLTFQRNNQNFKMSYCRKVFATFLRNEGVEAEIIDLLQGRIPNSIFLRHYYRPPLDKFNQLSKLLDKLYDLINSN
;
A
#
# COMPACT_ATOMS: atom_id res chain seq x y z
N MET A 1 9.63 2.05 -19.55
CA MET A 1 9.96 0.74 -18.94
C MET A 1 8.91 0.43 -17.84
N LEU A 2 7.88 -0.35 -18.16
CA LEU A 2 6.60 -0.38 -17.42
C LEU A 2 6.58 -1.34 -16.21
N ARG A 3 6.16 -0.80 -15.05
CA ARG A 3 5.51 -1.48 -13.89
C ARG A 3 4.31 -0.60 -13.48
N PRO A 4 3.18 -1.12 -12.96
CA PRO A 4 3.01 -1.30 -11.49
C PRO A 4 1.96 -2.36 -11.03
N GLY A 5 1.90 -2.63 -9.72
CA GLY A 5 0.78 -3.35 -9.04
C GLY A 5 1.20 -4.01 -7.71
N PHE A 6 0.58 -3.58 -6.61
CA PHE A 6 0.87 -3.89 -5.20
C PHE A 6 0.20 -5.18 -4.72
N GLU A 7 0.80 -5.89 -3.76
CA GLU A 7 0.29 -7.14 -3.13
C GLU A 7 -0.51 -6.88 -1.84
N PRO A 8 -1.57 -7.65 -1.54
CA PRO A 8 -1.91 -8.08 -0.20
C PRO A 8 -1.19 -9.41 0.13
N GLY A 9 -0.61 -9.48 1.33
CA GLY A 9 0.27 -10.56 1.78
C GLY A 9 -0.30 -11.97 1.61
N ILE A 10 0.43 -12.77 0.82
CA ILE A 10 0.29 -14.22 0.77
C ILE A 10 0.78 -14.77 2.11
N VAL A 11 -0.14 -15.37 2.87
CA VAL A 11 0.17 -16.21 4.02
C VAL A 11 1.08 -17.33 3.51
N ALA A 12 2.31 -17.37 4.02
CA ALA A 12 3.26 -18.42 3.67
C ALA A 12 2.67 -19.77 4.08
N LEU A 13 2.38 -20.63 3.10
CA LEU A 13 2.21 -22.06 3.33
C LEU A 13 3.56 -22.57 3.85
N ARG A 14 3.64 -22.80 5.16
CA ARG A 14 4.70 -23.60 5.77
C ARG A 14 4.37 -25.06 5.47
N GLY A 15 5.14 -25.65 4.58
CA GLY A 15 5.12 -27.07 4.29
C GLY A 15 6.40 -27.39 3.54
N ASN A 16 7.23 -28.27 4.09
CA ASN A 16 8.44 -28.77 3.45
C ASN A 16 8.03 -29.55 2.20
N THR A 17 7.94 -28.86 1.06
CA THR A 17 7.88 -29.53 -0.25
C THR A 17 9.31 -29.60 -0.77
N GLN A 18 9.85 -30.81 -0.85
CA GLN A 18 11.13 -31.11 -1.47
C GLN A 18 11.20 -30.46 -2.85
N ILE A 19 12.33 -29.81 -3.14
CA ILE A 19 12.56 -29.04 -4.35
C ILE A 19 13.07 -30.00 -5.44
N PRO A 20 12.35 -30.21 -6.56
CA PRO A 20 12.90 -30.94 -7.70
C PRO A 20 14.09 -30.18 -8.29
N ALA A 21 15.11 -30.90 -8.78
CA ALA A 21 16.38 -30.33 -9.26
C ALA A 21 16.22 -29.19 -10.30
N SER A 22 15.14 -29.17 -11.09
CA SER A 22 14.85 -28.11 -12.08
C SER A 22 14.46 -26.76 -11.46
N MET A 23 13.88 -26.74 -10.26
CA MET A 23 13.39 -25.52 -9.61
C MET A 23 14.48 -24.75 -8.87
N SER A 24 15.55 -25.42 -8.44
CA SER A 24 16.74 -24.77 -7.89
C SER A 24 17.44 -23.94 -8.97
N ASN A 25 17.64 -24.51 -10.16
CA ASN A 25 18.28 -23.81 -11.28
C ASN A 25 17.42 -22.65 -11.79
N PHE A 26 16.09 -22.81 -11.81
CA PHE A 26 15.19 -21.69 -12.13
C PHE A 26 15.32 -20.55 -11.12
N ARG A 27 15.46 -20.86 -9.82
CA ARG A 27 15.69 -19.84 -8.80
C ARG A 27 16.99 -19.08 -9.03
N GLU A 28 18.07 -19.80 -9.35
CA GLU A 28 19.36 -19.20 -9.66
C GLU A 28 19.29 -18.30 -10.89
N TYR A 29 18.58 -18.71 -11.94
CA TYR A 29 18.29 -17.86 -13.11
C TYR A 29 17.59 -16.55 -12.71
N LEU A 30 16.62 -16.59 -11.80
CA LEU A 30 15.93 -15.39 -11.31
C LEU A 30 16.85 -14.48 -10.49
N GLU A 31 17.71 -15.06 -9.64
CA GLU A 31 18.59 -14.32 -8.72
C GLU A 31 19.85 -13.77 -9.42
N MET A 32 20.52 -14.58 -10.24
CA MET A 32 21.82 -14.25 -10.81
C MET A 32 21.71 -13.65 -12.21
N THR A 33 20.90 -14.25 -13.09
CA THR A 33 20.74 -13.76 -14.46
C THR A 33 19.84 -12.53 -14.51
N LEU A 34 18.66 -12.60 -13.89
CA LEU A 34 17.69 -11.51 -13.91
C LEU A 34 17.85 -10.50 -12.77
N LYS A 35 18.73 -10.79 -11.79
CA LYS A 35 19.05 -9.91 -10.64
C LYS A 35 17.80 -9.40 -9.93
N LEU A 36 16.80 -10.28 -9.77
CA LEU A 36 15.55 -9.93 -9.11
C LEU A 36 15.75 -9.86 -7.59
N GLU A 37 15.01 -8.96 -6.95
CA GLU A 37 15.01 -8.82 -5.50
C GLU A 37 14.44 -10.09 -4.82
N ARG A 38 14.99 -10.45 -3.65
CA ARG A 38 14.72 -11.73 -2.97
C ARG A 38 13.23 -12.03 -2.75
N THR A 39 12.46 -11.03 -2.34
CA THR A 39 11.00 -11.15 -2.14
C THR A 39 10.29 -11.42 -3.47
N THR A 40 10.70 -10.71 -4.52
CA THR A 40 10.19 -10.95 -5.89
C THR A 40 10.49 -12.38 -6.35
N VAL A 41 11.72 -12.86 -6.16
CA VAL A 41 12.10 -14.25 -6.48
C VAL A 41 11.23 -15.23 -5.72
N ARG A 42 11.09 -15.06 -4.40
CA ARG A 42 10.25 -15.92 -3.57
C ARG A 42 8.81 -15.99 -4.11
N ASN A 43 8.20 -14.86 -4.42
CA ASN A 43 6.84 -14.82 -4.97
C ASN A 43 6.75 -15.49 -6.34
N ARG A 44 7.72 -15.28 -7.24
CA ARG A 44 7.77 -15.95 -8.54
C ARG A 44 7.91 -17.46 -8.39
N MET A 45 8.77 -17.94 -7.48
CA MET A 45 8.93 -19.37 -7.19
C MET A 45 7.65 -20.01 -6.68
N VAL A 46 6.94 -19.37 -5.76
CA VAL A 46 5.66 -19.89 -5.21
C VAL A 46 4.63 -20.08 -6.33
N TYR A 47 4.44 -19.07 -7.17
CA TYR A 47 3.47 -19.15 -8.26
C TYR A 47 3.93 -20.07 -9.40
N ALA A 48 5.21 -20.05 -9.76
CA ALA A 48 5.77 -20.93 -10.77
C ALA A 48 5.59 -22.39 -10.38
N ARG A 49 5.92 -22.76 -9.13
CA ARG A 49 5.73 -24.12 -8.62
C ARG A 49 4.26 -24.54 -8.60
N LYS A 50 3.38 -23.65 -8.16
CA LYS A 50 1.96 -23.97 -8.01
C LYS A 50 1.22 -24.11 -9.35
N TYR A 51 1.69 -23.42 -10.38
CA TYR A 51 0.98 -23.30 -11.66
C TYR A 51 1.79 -23.81 -12.86
N SER A 52 2.89 -24.54 -12.63
CA SER A 52 3.76 -25.05 -13.70
C SER A 52 3.03 -26.01 -14.64
N HIS A 53 2.06 -26.76 -14.13
CA HIS A 53 1.22 -27.69 -14.91
C HIS A 53 0.51 -27.00 -16.08
N LEU A 54 0.22 -25.70 -15.97
CA LEU A 54 -0.41 -24.93 -17.06
C LEU A 54 0.52 -24.75 -18.28
N LEU A 55 1.84 -24.87 -18.11
CA LEU A 55 2.80 -24.88 -19.22
C LEU A 55 2.99 -26.29 -19.81
N GLU A 56 2.55 -27.33 -19.11
CA GLU A 56 2.56 -28.71 -19.60
C GLU A 56 1.30 -28.96 -20.44
N THR A 57 0.13 -28.59 -19.91
CA THR A 57 -1.17 -28.80 -20.57
C THR A 57 -1.53 -27.72 -21.60
N TRP A 58 -0.96 -26.51 -21.47
CA TRP A 58 -1.32 -25.33 -22.28
C TRP A 58 -2.79 -24.91 -22.20
N ASP A 59 -3.51 -25.38 -21.18
CA ASP A 59 -4.86 -24.94 -20.85
C ASP A 59 -4.81 -23.83 -19.80
N LEU A 60 -5.20 -22.60 -20.18
CA LEU A 60 -5.20 -21.44 -19.29
C LEU A 60 -6.60 -21.11 -18.76
N SER A 61 -7.58 -22.01 -18.91
CA SER A 61 -8.96 -21.82 -18.45
C SER A 61 -9.05 -21.52 -16.95
N GLU A 62 -8.17 -22.13 -16.14
CA GLU A 62 -8.06 -21.83 -14.71
C GLU A 62 -7.73 -20.35 -14.47
N LEU A 63 -6.84 -19.76 -15.28
CA LEU A 63 -6.42 -18.36 -15.10
C LEU A 63 -7.56 -17.38 -15.38
N VAL A 64 -8.45 -17.68 -16.32
CA VAL A 64 -9.57 -16.79 -16.68
C VAL A 64 -10.52 -16.59 -15.49
N LYS A 65 -10.70 -17.62 -14.65
CA LYS A 65 -11.60 -17.61 -13.48
C LYS A 65 -11.02 -16.86 -12.28
N LEU A 66 -9.74 -16.48 -12.31
CA LEU A 66 -9.07 -15.82 -11.17
C LEU A 66 -9.24 -14.30 -11.22
N SER A 67 -9.13 -13.67 -10.05
CA SER A 67 -9.08 -12.20 -9.95
C SER A 67 -7.91 -11.63 -10.77
N ASN A 68 -8.10 -10.43 -11.33
CA ASN A 68 -7.10 -9.73 -12.14
C ASN A 68 -5.72 -9.68 -11.49
N GLU A 69 -5.69 -9.42 -10.19
CA GLU A 69 -4.46 -9.30 -9.41
C GLU A 69 -3.73 -10.65 -9.33
N LYS A 70 -4.40 -11.68 -8.81
CA LYS A 70 -3.83 -13.03 -8.67
C LYS A 70 -3.38 -13.59 -10.01
N ARG A 71 -4.22 -13.43 -11.04
CA ARG A 71 -3.92 -13.78 -12.42
C ARG A 71 -2.65 -13.10 -12.92
N GLY A 72 -2.50 -11.79 -12.68
CA GLY A 72 -1.30 -11.05 -13.05
C GLY A 72 -0.02 -11.54 -12.36
N HIS A 73 -0.09 -11.98 -11.10
CA HIS A 73 1.07 -12.59 -10.43
C HIS A 73 1.46 -13.93 -11.04
N ILE A 74 0.48 -14.79 -11.32
CA ILE A 74 0.69 -16.11 -11.92
C ILE A 74 1.26 -15.97 -13.32
N MET A 75 0.65 -15.13 -14.17
CA MET A 75 1.12 -14.88 -15.54
C MET A 75 2.57 -14.41 -15.59
N ARG A 76 3.00 -13.56 -14.63
CA ARG A 76 4.40 -13.11 -14.57
C ARG A 76 5.36 -14.24 -14.17
N ALA A 77 4.94 -15.13 -13.29
CA ALA A 77 5.73 -16.31 -12.92
C ALA A 77 5.86 -17.29 -14.09
N LEU A 78 4.75 -17.62 -14.75
CA LEU A 78 4.73 -18.53 -15.91
C LEU A 78 5.46 -17.96 -17.13
N ALA A 79 5.43 -16.65 -17.35
CA ALA A 79 6.23 -16.02 -18.40
C ALA A 79 7.73 -16.14 -18.16
N LEU A 80 8.18 -16.07 -16.90
CA LEU A 80 9.60 -16.27 -16.58
C LEU A 80 9.98 -17.74 -16.67
N LEU A 81 9.12 -18.65 -16.21
CA LEU A 81 9.35 -20.09 -16.29
C LEU A 81 9.38 -20.57 -17.76
N SER A 82 8.45 -20.10 -18.60
CA SER A 82 8.47 -20.41 -20.04
C SER A 82 9.69 -19.84 -20.76
N LYS A 83 10.20 -18.67 -20.37
CA LYS A 83 11.48 -18.15 -20.89
C LYS A 83 12.65 -19.05 -20.52
N TYR A 84 12.72 -19.46 -19.26
CA TYR A 84 13.77 -20.36 -18.78
C TYR A 84 13.72 -21.72 -19.50
N ASN A 85 12.52 -22.23 -19.78
CA ASN A 85 12.30 -23.49 -20.51
C ASN A 85 12.41 -23.36 -22.04
N GLY A 86 12.70 -22.17 -22.59
CA GLY A 86 12.75 -21.96 -24.06
C GLY A 86 11.41 -21.97 -24.79
N GLN A 87 10.29 -21.87 -24.07
CA GLN A 87 8.91 -21.97 -24.60
C GLN A 87 8.15 -20.63 -24.60
N TYR A 88 8.87 -19.51 -24.56
CA TYR A 88 8.26 -18.19 -24.38
C TYR A 88 7.33 -17.79 -25.52
N GLU A 89 7.65 -18.16 -26.76
CA GLU A 89 6.81 -17.86 -27.92
C GLU A 89 5.46 -18.57 -27.84
N LYS A 90 5.48 -19.87 -27.50
CA LYS A 90 4.27 -20.67 -27.26
C LYS A 90 3.43 -20.07 -26.13
N TRP A 91 4.06 -19.65 -25.03
CA TRP A 91 3.38 -18.89 -23.97
C TRP A 91 2.71 -17.61 -24.48
N GLN A 92 3.37 -16.81 -25.31
CA GLN A 92 2.77 -15.60 -25.87
C GLN A 92 1.56 -15.91 -26.76
N GLN A 93 1.65 -16.95 -27.59
CA GLN A 93 0.55 -17.39 -28.44
C GLN A 93 -0.65 -17.85 -27.62
N VAL A 94 -0.46 -18.79 -26.69
CA VAL A 94 -1.55 -19.32 -25.86
C VAL A 94 -2.17 -18.21 -25.02
N ARG A 95 -1.37 -17.35 -24.38
CA ARG A 95 -1.88 -16.18 -23.63
C ARG A 95 -2.78 -15.28 -24.49
N ARG A 96 -2.42 -15.04 -25.76
CA ARG A 96 -3.23 -14.23 -26.69
C ARG A 96 -4.54 -14.92 -27.05
N ASN A 97 -4.53 -16.23 -27.28
CA ASN A 97 -5.74 -17.01 -27.60
C ASN A 97 -6.76 -16.94 -26.46
N TYR A 98 -6.31 -16.97 -25.21
CA TYR A 98 -7.16 -16.79 -24.02
C TYR A 98 -7.45 -15.31 -23.68
N GLN A 99 -7.03 -14.37 -24.53
CA GLN A 99 -7.22 -12.91 -24.36
C GLN A 99 -6.71 -12.36 -23.01
N LEU A 100 -5.70 -13.00 -22.42
CA LEU A 100 -5.17 -12.63 -21.11
C LEU A 100 -4.27 -11.39 -21.21
N LYS A 101 -4.76 -10.25 -20.72
CA LYS A 101 -4.01 -8.97 -20.67
C LYS A 101 -3.20 -8.85 -19.38
N TRP A 102 -2.03 -8.20 -19.46
CA TRP A 102 -1.13 -7.98 -18.30
C TRP A 102 -1.70 -7.02 -17.25
N SER A 103 -2.62 -6.14 -17.67
CA SER A 103 -3.31 -5.18 -16.82
C SER A 103 -4.61 -4.78 -17.51
N SER A 104 -5.75 -4.97 -16.85
CA SER A 104 -6.93 -4.15 -17.12
C SER A 104 -7.00 -3.12 -16.00
N ILE A 105 -6.61 -1.88 -16.28
CA ILE A 105 -7.16 -0.76 -15.52
C ILE A 105 -8.62 -0.74 -15.93
N ASP A 106 -9.46 -1.31 -15.09
CA ASP A 106 -10.88 -1.33 -15.32
C ASP A 106 -11.41 0.05 -14.91
N SER A 107 -11.27 1.01 -15.84
CA SER A 107 -11.75 2.39 -15.68
C SER A 107 -13.24 2.42 -15.34
N LEU A 108 -14.00 1.46 -15.86
CA LEU A 108 -15.40 1.24 -15.54
C LEU A 108 -15.57 0.85 -14.07
N ARG A 109 -14.80 -0.11 -13.53
CA ARG A 109 -14.80 -0.37 -12.07
C ARG A 109 -14.39 0.84 -11.25
N GLY A 110 -13.44 1.63 -11.72
CA GLY A 110 -13.05 2.88 -11.05
C GLY A 110 -14.21 3.86 -10.93
N PHE A 111 -14.96 4.03 -12.02
CA PHE A 111 -16.16 4.86 -12.10
C PHE A 111 -17.34 4.28 -11.30
N GLN A 112 -17.58 2.96 -11.38
CA GLN A 112 -18.59 2.26 -10.61
C GLN A 112 -18.33 2.35 -9.11
N ASN A 113 -17.08 2.27 -8.66
CA ASN A 113 -16.73 2.48 -7.24
C ASN A 113 -17.01 3.92 -6.75
N ILE A 114 -17.07 4.90 -7.66
CA ILE A 114 -17.43 6.28 -7.32
C ILE A 114 -18.96 6.42 -7.25
N LEU A 115 -19.70 5.72 -8.11
CA LEU A 115 -21.15 5.90 -8.28
C LEU A 115 -22.05 4.89 -7.55
N LEU A 116 -21.61 3.65 -7.35
CA LEU A 116 -22.49 2.52 -7.01
C LEU A 116 -22.29 1.93 -5.61
N GLU A 117 -21.19 2.20 -4.90
CA GLU A 117 -20.94 1.58 -3.59
C GLU A 117 -20.18 2.51 -2.63
N ASN A 118 -20.75 2.75 -1.44
CA ASN A 118 -20.10 2.72 -0.11
C ASN A 118 -18.70 3.37 0.08
N GLY A 119 -18.29 4.22 -0.83
CA GLY A 119 -17.01 4.94 -0.87
C GLY A 119 -17.17 6.43 -0.62
N ASP A 120 -18.38 6.87 -0.29
CA ASP A 120 -18.63 8.19 0.28
C ASP A 120 -17.78 8.38 1.54
N LEU A 121 -17.32 9.60 1.75
CA LEU A 121 -16.51 10.01 2.90
C LEU A 121 -17.17 9.54 4.21
N ASN A 122 -18.49 9.69 4.31
CA ASN A 122 -19.26 9.28 5.49
C ASN A 122 -19.09 7.79 5.81
N ASN A 123 -19.30 6.89 4.84
CA ASN A 123 -19.12 5.45 5.04
C ASN A 123 -17.70 5.07 5.48
N MET A 124 -16.69 5.77 4.93
CA MET A 124 -15.30 5.53 5.34
C MET A 124 -15.02 6.06 6.74
N VAL A 125 -15.57 7.22 7.11
CA VAL A 125 -15.49 7.79 8.46
C VAL A 125 -16.23 6.90 9.47
N ASP A 126 -17.43 6.44 9.16
CA ASP A 126 -18.23 5.54 9.99
C ASP A 126 -17.50 4.22 10.25
N TRP A 127 -16.84 3.67 9.22
CA TRP A 127 -15.99 2.50 9.39
C TRP A 127 -14.83 2.78 10.36
N ILE A 128 -14.19 3.95 10.27
CA ILE A 128 -13.11 4.33 11.20
C ILE A 128 -13.69 4.46 12.62
N LYS A 129 -14.77 5.21 12.81
CA LYS A 129 -15.46 5.41 14.11
C LYS A 129 -15.82 4.08 14.78
N LEU A 130 -16.46 3.19 14.02
CA LEU A 130 -16.83 1.85 14.49
C LEU A 130 -15.60 1.05 14.94
N VAL A 131 -14.53 1.07 14.14
CA VAL A 131 -13.33 0.28 14.41
C VAL A 131 -12.53 0.82 15.58
N ILE A 132 -12.41 2.14 15.74
CA ILE A 132 -11.70 2.72 16.89
C ILE A 132 -12.45 2.47 18.20
N GLY A 133 -13.80 2.43 18.17
CA GLY A 133 -14.61 2.05 19.32
C GLY A 133 -14.50 0.55 19.65
N LYS A 134 -14.54 -0.32 18.62
CA LYS A 134 -14.47 -1.78 18.80
C LYS A 134 -13.07 -2.29 19.18
N TYR A 135 -12.02 -1.60 18.73
CA TYR A 135 -10.63 -1.99 19.00
C TYR A 135 -9.83 -0.82 19.59
N PRO A 136 -10.08 -0.45 20.87
CA PRO A 136 -9.43 0.70 21.52
C PRO A 136 -7.91 0.66 21.43
N ARG A 137 -7.30 -0.53 21.56
CA ARG A 137 -5.85 -0.73 21.40
C ARG A 137 -5.25 -0.28 20.05
N PHE A 138 -6.08 -0.13 19.02
CA PHE A 138 -5.66 0.32 17.69
C PHE A 138 -6.15 1.73 17.36
N ARG A 139 -6.91 2.37 18.26
CA ARG A 139 -7.48 3.70 18.07
C ARG A 139 -6.43 4.72 17.67
N ASN A 140 -5.37 4.84 18.46
CA ASN A 140 -4.36 5.89 18.28
C ASN A 140 -3.60 5.74 16.95
N ILE A 141 -3.21 4.52 16.57
CA ILE A 141 -2.54 4.28 15.27
C ILE A 141 -3.48 4.49 14.07
N LEU A 142 -4.77 4.17 14.20
CA LEU A 142 -5.74 4.39 13.12
C LEU A 142 -6.05 5.88 12.93
N LEU A 143 -6.21 6.63 14.03
CA LEU A 143 -6.34 8.09 14.00
C LEU A 143 -5.08 8.73 13.42
N PHE A 144 -3.91 8.33 13.90
CA PHE A 144 -2.62 8.83 13.40
C PHE A 144 -2.47 8.61 11.88
N ASN A 145 -2.78 7.42 11.38
CA ASN A 145 -2.73 7.13 9.94
C ASN A 145 -3.75 7.98 9.16
N THR A 146 -4.91 8.24 9.74
CA THR A 146 -5.96 9.06 9.10
C THR A 146 -5.55 10.53 9.04
N LEU A 147 -4.88 11.05 10.08
CA LEU A 147 -4.46 12.45 10.16
C LEU A 147 -3.16 12.74 9.39
N THR A 148 -2.31 11.73 9.18
CA THR A 148 -1.07 11.88 8.41
C THR A 148 -1.23 11.52 6.93
N GLY A 149 -2.27 10.77 6.57
CA GLY A 149 -2.52 10.33 5.19
C GLY A 149 -1.44 9.40 4.62
N LEU A 150 -0.57 8.85 5.46
CA LEU A 150 0.51 7.96 5.05
C LEU A 150 -0.04 6.63 4.52
N ARG A 151 0.81 5.84 3.85
CA ARG A 151 0.43 4.46 3.54
C ARG A 151 0.40 3.68 4.86
N PRO A 152 -0.47 2.67 5.04
CA PRO A 152 -0.62 1.99 6.32
C PRO A 152 0.69 1.54 6.97
N THR A 153 1.60 0.93 6.19
CA THR A 153 2.91 0.53 6.72
C THR A 153 3.80 1.72 7.07
N GLU A 154 3.79 2.78 6.25
CA GLU A 154 4.58 4.01 6.49
C GLU A 154 4.08 4.74 7.74
N ALA A 155 2.76 4.75 7.98
CA ALA A 155 2.16 5.31 9.19
C ALA A 155 2.61 4.56 10.45
N LEU A 156 2.65 3.22 10.41
CA LEU A 156 3.17 2.43 11.53
C LEU A 156 4.64 2.71 11.81
N GLU A 157 5.49 2.75 10.78
CA GLU A 157 6.91 3.05 10.98
C GLU A 157 7.10 4.46 11.54
N SER A 158 6.34 5.44 11.03
CA SER A 158 6.34 6.82 11.54
C SER A 158 5.89 6.88 13.02
N TYR A 159 4.83 6.16 13.37
CA TYR A 159 4.36 6.06 14.74
C TYR A 159 5.41 5.44 15.67
N ASN A 160 6.06 4.38 15.21
CA ASN A 160 7.12 3.69 15.95
C ASN A 160 8.36 4.57 16.17
N LEU A 161 8.74 5.37 15.17
CA LEU A 161 9.83 6.34 15.30
C LEU A 161 9.51 7.42 16.34
N LEU A 162 8.26 7.88 16.40
CA LEU A 162 7.85 8.84 17.42
C LEU A 162 7.85 8.26 18.84
N LEU A 163 7.51 6.98 18.99
CA LEU A 163 7.60 6.28 20.29
C LEU A 163 9.05 6.09 20.75
N SER A 164 9.98 5.82 19.83
CA SER A 164 11.36 5.45 20.17
C SER A 164 12.37 6.60 20.15
N SER A 165 12.19 7.62 19.30
CA SER A 165 13.16 8.70 19.12
C SER A 165 12.51 9.98 18.54
N SER A 166 11.71 10.67 19.36
CA SER A 166 10.89 11.80 18.92
C SER A 166 11.69 13.06 18.53
N SER A 167 12.80 13.36 19.20
CA SER A 167 13.50 14.65 19.06
C SER A 167 14.24 14.82 17.73
N SER A 168 14.74 13.74 17.12
CA SER A 168 15.47 13.80 15.84
C SER A 168 14.56 13.77 14.60
N TYR A 169 13.34 13.27 14.78
CA TYR A 169 12.37 13.02 13.72
C TYR A 169 11.36 14.17 13.53
N ILE A 170 11.04 14.89 14.61
CA ILE A 170 10.22 16.10 14.58
C ILE A 170 11.08 17.27 14.07
N SER A 171 10.50 18.13 13.24
CA SER A 171 11.18 19.34 12.76
C SER A 171 11.44 20.33 13.90
N ASN A 172 12.43 21.21 13.73
CA ASN A 172 12.79 22.19 14.76
C ASN A 172 11.64 23.13 15.16
N ASP A 173 10.72 23.41 14.24
CA ASP A 173 9.53 24.22 14.50
C ASP A 173 8.38 23.42 15.14
N GLY A 174 8.54 22.11 15.36
CA GLY A 174 7.54 21.24 16.00
C GLY A 174 6.32 20.90 15.13
N LYS A 175 6.29 21.33 13.87
CA LYS A 175 5.09 21.28 13.01
C LYS A 175 5.07 20.12 12.02
N ARG A 176 6.18 19.41 11.85
CA ARG A 176 6.33 18.38 10.80
C ARG A 176 7.10 17.16 11.30
N LEU A 177 6.80 16.02 10.68
CA LEU A 177 7.62 14.82 10.71
C LEU A 177 8.49 14.79 9.45
N GLU A 178 9.79 14.60 9.62
CA GLU A 178 10.78 14.68 8.54
C GLU A 178 11.17 13.29 8.02
N HIS A 179 10.24 12.64 7.30
CA HIS A 179 10.40 11.29 6.73
C HIS A 179 11.64 11.15 5.85
N TYR A 180 12.07 12.22 5.18
CA TYR A 180 13.26 12.21 4.33
C TYR A 180 14.55 11.89 5.09
N LYS A 181 14.60 12.09 6.41
CA LYS A 181 15.73 11.68 7.27
C LYS A 181 15.87 10.16 7.40
N TYR A 182 14.81 9.40 7.06
CA TYR A 182 14.75 7.95 7.16
C TYR A 182 14.47 7.33 5.77
N PRO A 183 15.40 7.47 4.80
CA PRO A 183 15.17 7.12 3.40
C PRO A 183 14.91 5.63 3.18
N THR A 184 15.48 4.75 4.02
CA THR A 184 15.28 3.29 3.95
C THR A 184 13.83 2.90 4.22
N ILE A 185 13.12 3.69 5.03
CA ILE A 185 11.72 3.46 5.41
C ILE A 185 10.78 4.15 4.40
N PHE A 186 11.00 5.44 4.14
CA PHE A 186 10.01 6.29 3.46
C PHE A 186 10.31 6.62 2.00
N LEU A 187 11.57 6.50 1.56
CA LEU A 187 12.00 6.82 0.19
C LEU A 187 12.30 5.54 -0.60
N ARG A 188 11.26 4.71 -0.76
CA ARG A 188 11.32 3.51 -1.59
C ARG A 188 11.23 3.89 -3.07
N ARG A 189 11.71 3.00 -3.94
CA ARG A 189 11.86 3.23 -5.40
C ARG A 189 10.70 4.01 -6.05
N THR A 190 9.45 3.62 -5.78
CA THR A 190 8.23 4.26 -6.34
C THR A 190 7.34 4.95 -5.30
N LYS A 191 7.73 4.94 -4.03
CA LYS A 191 6.95 5.50 -2.92
C LYS A 191 7.86 6.43 -2.15
N LYS A 192 7.56 7.72 -2.17
CA LYS A 192 8.42 8.73 -1.58
C LYS A 192 7.56 9.60 -0.69
N ALA A 193 7.54 9.31 0.61
CA ALA A 193 6.95 10.18 1.62
C ALA A 193 8.08 11.04 2.21
N PHE A 194 7.91 12.36 2.19
CA PHE A 194 8.96 13.30 2.62
C PHE A 194 8.64 13.94 3.94
N ILE A 195 7.40 14.41 4.09
CA ILE A 195 6.93 15.08 5.30
C ILE A 195 5.50 14.67 5.61
N SER A 196 5.12 14.74 6.88
CA SER A 196 3.73 14.83 7.32
C SER A 196 3.59 16.03 8.24
N LEU A 197 2.45 16.71 8.18
CA LEU A 197 2.12 17.76 9.13
C LEU A 197 1.66 17.15 10.44
N ILE A 198 2.00 17.81 11.55
CA ILE A 198 1.58 17.42 12.89
C ILE A 198 1.06 18.63 13.65
N ASN A 199 0.15 18.35 14.57
CA ASN A 199 -0.36 19.28 15.56
C ASN A 199 -0.36 18.58 16.93
N GLU A 200 -0.75 19.31 17.98
CA GLU A 200 -0.77 18.79 19.34
C GLU A 200 -1.67 17.56 19.48
N ASN A 201 -2.80 17.53 18.78
CA ASN A 201 -3.71 16.37 18.81
C ASN A 201 -3.02 15.12 18.26
N ILE A 202 -2.29 15.23 17.14
CA ILE A 202 -1.54 14.10 16.57
C ILE A 202 -0.41 13.64 17.50
N LEU A 203 0.31 14.57 18.14
CA LEU A 203 1.38 14.23 19.08
C LEU A 203 0.85 13.53 20.33
N ARG A 204 -0.30 13.95 20.86
CA ARG A 204 -0.96 13.32 22.01
C ARG A 204 -1.33 11.88 21.75
N LEU A 205 -1.75 11.54 20.52
CA LEU A 205 -2.06 10.16 20.15
C LEU A 205 -0.88 9.21 20.39
N VAL A 206 0.36 9.70 20.20
CA VAL A 206 1.56 8.88 20.34
C VAL A 206 2.09 8.86 21.77
N LYS A 207 1.95 9.96 22.52
CA LYS A 207 2.46 10.11 23.90
C LYS A 207 1.68 9.31 24.96
N ASP A 208 0.59 8.66 24.59
CA ASP A 208 -0.20 7.81 25.48
C ASP A 208 0.65 6.64 26.01
N PRO A 209 0.82 6.48 27.34
CA PRO A 209 1.69 5.48 27.95
C PRO A 209 1.22 4.04 27.71
N GLU A 210 -0.06 3.83 27.35
CA GLU A 210 -0.59 2.49 27.02
C GLU A 210 -0.20 2.04 25.60
N ASN A 211 0.38 2.93 24.79
CA ASN A 211 0.78 2.61 23.44
C ASN A 211 1.93 1.60 23.41
N SER A 212 1.68 0.46 22.77
CA SER A 212 2.74 -0.47 22.36
C SER A 212 3.08 -0.28 20.89
N ILE A 213 4.30 -0.64 20.50
CA ILE A 213 4.77 -0.60 19.11
C ILE A 213 3.83 -1.43 18.20
N PRO A 214 2.97 -0.79 17.38
CA PRO A 214 2.08 -1.52 16.50
C PRO A 214 2.85 -2.30 15.42
N ASN A 215 2.32 -3.47 15.06
CA ASN A 215 2.79 -4.27 13.92
C ASN A 215 1.64 -4.51 12.95
N TYR A 216 1.85 -4.20 11.68
CA TYR A 216 0.82 -4.27 10.65
C TYR A 216 0.19 -5.66 10.56
N SER A 217 1.00 -6.71 10.64
CA SER A 217 0.55 -8.10 10.61
C SER A 217 -0.31 -8.43 11.83
N LYS A 218 0.04 -7.94 13.03
CA LYS A 218 -0.76 -8.14 14.25
C LYS A 218 -2.13 -7.46 14.12
N ILE A 219 -2.17 -6.22 13.64
CA ILE A 219 -3.43 -5.49 13.41
C ILE A 219 -4.27 -6.29 12.40
N ARG A 220 -3.74 -6.55 11.20
CA ARG A 220 -4.45 -7.30 10.16
C ARG A 220 -4.99 -8.65 10.64
N LEU A 221 -4.16 -9.45 11.30
CA LEU A 221 -4.57 -10.77 11.81
C LEU A 221 -5.67 -10.65 12.87
N THR A 222 -5.69 -9.58 13.67
CA THR A 222 -6.78 -9.34 14.62
C THR A 222 -8.11 -9.17 13.91
N PHE A 223 -8.17 -8.31 12.89
CA PHE A 223 -9.41 -8.11 12.12
C PHE A 223 -9.85 -9.41 11.46
N GLN A 224 -8.90 -10.14 10.89
CA GLN A 224 -9.16 -11.39 10.21
C GLN A 224 -9.72 -12.47 11.15
N ARG A 225 -9.17 -12.60 12.36
CA ARG A 225 -9.68 -13.53 13.40
C ARG A 225 -11.08 -13.17 13.90
N ASN A 226 -11.46 -11.91 13.80
CA ASN A 226 -12.79 -11.42 14.21
C ASN A 226 -13.77 -11.35 13.03
N ASN A 227 -13.44 -11.96 11.88
CA ASN A 227 -14.25 -11.91 10.65
C ASN A 227 -14.60 -10.48 10.20
N GLN A 228 -13.70 -9.53 10.44
CA GLN A 228 -13.86 -8.13 10.02
C GLN A 228 -12.97 -7.80 8.83
N ASN A 229 -13.51 -7.00 7.92
CA ASN A 229 -12.75 -6.49 6.79
C ASN A 229 -11.72 -5.45 7.25
N PHE A 230 -10.43 -5.73 7.03
CA PHE A 230 -9.35 -4.81 7.36
C PHE A 230 -9.18 -3.75 6.25
N LYS A 231 -9.73 -2.55 6.46
CA LYS A 231 -9.77 -1.46 5.48
C LYS A 231 -8.90 -0.26 5.87
N MET A 232 -7.67 -0.49 6.34
CA MET A 232 -6.76 0.61 6.73
C MET A 232 -6.38 1.56 5.57
N SER A 233 -6.69 1.19 4.33
CA SER A 233 -6.63 2.10 3.17
C SER A 233 -7.65 3.24 3.25
N TYR A 234 -8.76 3.07 3.99
CA TYR A 234 -9.77 4.11 4.21
C TYR A 234 -9.19 5.31 4.94
N CYS A 235 -8.33 5.13 5.95
CA CYS A 235 -7.65 6.24 6.65
C CYS A 235 -7.04 7.25 5.67
N ARG A 236 -6.30 6.74 4.68
CA ARG A 236 -5.67 7.55 3.65
C ARG A 236 -6.68 8.16 2.67
N LYS A 237 -7.74 7.43 2.32
CA LYS A 237 -8.80 7.96 1.43
C LYS A 237 -9.59 9.08 2.10
N VAL A 238 -9.91 8.91 3.38
CA VAL A 238 -10.58 9.92 4.23
C VAL A 238 -9.73 11.19 4.27
N PHE A 239 -8.43 11.08 4.58
CA PHE A 239 -7.51 12.23 4.53
C PHE A 239 -7.59 12.99 3.20
N ALA A 240 -7.46 12.28 2.08
CA ALA A 240 -7.45 12.90 0.75
C ALA A 240 -8.79 13.54 0.41
N THR A 241 -9.89 12.81 0.66
CA THR A 241 -11.24 13.24 0.29
C THR A 241 -11.68 14.42 1.16
N PHE A 242 -11.41 14.36 2.46
CA PHE A 242 -11.70 15.45 3.39
C PHE A 242 -10.95 16.73 3.00
N LEU A 243 -9.61 16.67 2.85
CA LEU A 243 -8.84 17.86 2.48
C LEU A 243 -9.27 18.41 1.11
N ARG A 244 -9.62 17.53 0.16
CA ARG A 244 -10.12 17.97 -1.14
C ARG A 244 -11.44 18.72 -1.03
N ASN A 245 -12.36 18.24 -0.20
CA ASN A 245 -13.65 18.88 0.07
C ASN A 245 -13.49 20.23 0.79
N GLU A 246 -12.45 20.38 1.63
CA GLU A 246 -12.07 21.64 2.28
C GLU A 246 -11.27 22.58 1.35
N GLY A 247 -11.18 22.28 0.04
CA GLY A 247 -10.58 23.16 -0.96
C GLY A 247 -9.07 23.02 -1.15
N VAL A 248 -8.43 22.02 -0.55
CA VAL A 248 -6.99 21.80 -0.71
C VAL A 248 -6.68 21.25 -2.10
N GLU A 249 -5.61 21.76 -2.71
CA GLU A 249 -5.16 21.33 -4.03
C GLU A 249 -4.63 19.90 -4.02
N ALA A 250 -4.92 19.15 -5.09
CA ALA A 250 -4.56 17.75 -5.21
C ALA A 250 -3.04 17.53 -5.12
N GLU A 251 -2.25 18.49 -5.59
CA GLU A 251 -0.80 18.50 -5.55
C GLU A 251 -0.25 18.47 -4.12
N ILE A 252 -0.88 19.21 -3.21
CA ILE A 252 -0.51 19.22 -1.79
C ILE A 252 -0.93 17.92 -1.15
N ILE A 253 -2.15 17.47 -1.41
CA ILE A 253 -2.67 16.22 -0.86
C ILE A 253 -1.75 15.08 -1.27
N ASP A 254 -1.39 14.99 -2.55
CA ASP A 254 -0.46 14.00 -3.07
C ASP A 254 0.91 14.11 -2.39
N LEU A 255 1.46 15.32 -2.25
CA LEU A 255 2.74 15.55 -1.56
C LEU A 255 2.72 15.04 -0.11
N LEU A 256 1.72 15.43 0.68
CA LEU A 256 1.55 15.01 2.09
C LEU A 256 1.34 13.50 2.21
N GLN A 257 0.70 12.92 1.21
CA GLN A 257 0.50 11.50 1.09
C GLN A 257 1.72 10.73 0.54
N GLY A 258 2.84 11.39 0.26
CA GLY A 258 4.02 10.74 -0.30
C GLY A 258 3.80 10.18 -1.71
N ARG A 259 3.10 10.95 -2.53
CA ARG A 259 2.96 10.82 -3.98
C ARG A 259 3.62 12.05 -4.60
N ILE A 260 4.50 11.84 -5.57
CA ILE A 260 4.98 12.93 -6.42
C ILE A 260 4.31 12.71 -7.78
N PRO A 261 3.30 13.52 -8.13
CA PRO A 261 2.79 13.58 -9.48
C PRO A 261 3.95 13.85 -10.46
N ASN A 262 3.91 13.23 -11.64
CA ASN A 262 4.88 13.55 -12.70
C ASN A 262 4.63 14.93 -13.31
N SER A 263 3.71 15.74 -12.77
CA SER A 263 3.36 17.04 -13.33
C SER A 263 4.56 17.98 -13.29
N ILE A 264 4.78 18.65 -14.42
CA ILE A 264 5.82 19.68 -14.56
C ILE A 264 5.58 20.81 -13.54
N PHE A 265 4.31 21.13 -13.25
CA PHE A 265 3.91 22.14 -12.28
C PHE A 265 4.52 21.92 -10.89
N LEU A 266 4.36 20.72 -10.32
CA LEU A 266 4.94 20.39 -9.00
C LEU A 266 6.48 20.38 -9.01
N ARG A 267 7.08 19.95 -10.13
CA ARG A 267 8.54 19.85 -10.24
C ARG A 267 9.21 21.21 -10.40
N HIS A 268 8.61 22.12 -11.15
CA HIS A 268 9.25 23.35 -11.59
C HIS A 268 8.67 24.63 -10.99
N TYR A 269 7.39 24.65 -10.59
CA TYR A 269 6.67 25.90 -10.29
C TYR A 269 6.07 25.95 -8.88
N TYR A 270 5.67 24.81 -8.32
CA TYR A 270 5.00 24.79 -7.03
C TYR A 270 5.97 25.09 -5.87
N ARG A 271 5.76 26.26 -5.23
CA ARG A 271 6.52 26.76 -4.07
C ARG A 271 5.53 27.32 -3.03
N PRO A 272 4.82 26.47 -2.27
CA PRO A 272 3.79 26.94 -1.35
C PRO A 272 4.39 27.76 -0.20
N PRO A 273 3.73 28.86 0.21
CA PRO A 273 4.14 29.62 1.38
C PRO A 273 3.91 28.81 2.66
N LEU A 274 4.74 29.06 3.68
CA LEU A 274 4.67 28.35 4.95
C LEU A 274 3.32 28.50 5.67
N ASP A 275 2.62 29.62 5.47
CA ASP A 275 1.32 29.88 6.08
C ASP A 275 0.25 28.87 5.67
N LYS A 276 0.41 28.27 4.49
CA LYS A 276 -0.47 27.21 4.02
C LYS A 276 -0.43 25.99 4.94
N PHE A 277 0.71 25.71 5.57
CA PHE A 277 0.83 24.63 6.55
C PHE A 277 0.08 24.93 7.85
N ASN A 278 0.00 26.20 8.27
CA ASN A 278 -0.79 26.58 9.45
C ASN A 278 -2.29 26.38 9.18
N GLN A 279 -2.77 26.74 7.99
CA GLN A 279 -4.17 26.48 7.58
C GLN A 279 -4.46 24.98 7.53
N LEU A 280 -3.57 24.19 6.93
CA LEU A 280 -3.72 22.74 6.88
C LEU A 280 -3.75 22.12 8.28
N SER A 281 -2.95 22.61 9.22
CA SER A 281 -2.97 22.16 10.61
C SER A 281 -4.36 22.28 11.25
N LYS A 282 -5.05 23.40 11.03
CA LYS A 282 -6.44 23.61 11.51
C LYS A 282 -7.43 22.64 10.86
N LEU A 283 -7.23 22.31 9.58
CA LEU A 283 -8.05 21.29 8.91
C LEU A 283 -7.82 19.90 9.51
N LEU A 284 -6.61 19.59 9.97
CA LEU A 284 -6.34 18.34 10.67
C LEU A 284 -7.03 18.26 12.03
N ASP A 285 -7.16 19.39 12.75
CA ASP A 285 -7.97 19.45 13.96
C ASP A 285 -9.46 19.19 13.65
N LYS A 286 -9.99 19.83 12.60
CA LYS A 286 -11.37 19.58 12.15
C LYS A 286 -11.59 18.12 11.75
N LEU A 287 -10.62 17.48 11.10
CA LEU A 287 -10.67 16.06 10.77
C LEU A 287 -10.60 15.18 12.01
N TYR A 288 -9.78 15.54 12.99
CA TYR A 288 -9.72 14.84 14.28
C TYR A 288 -11.07 14.88 14.99
N ASP A 289 -11.71 16.03 15.03
CA ASP A 289 -13.03 16.22 15.64
C ASP A 289 -14.13 15.48 14.87
N LEU A 290 -14.08 15.47 13.53
CA LEU A 290 -15.00 14.70 12.71
C LEU A 290 -14.97 13.20 13.04
N ILE A 291 -13.80 12.64 13.34
CA ILE A 291 -13.67 11.21 13.65
C ILE A 291 -13.98 10.93 15.13
N ASN A 292 -13.75 11.88 16.04
CA ASN A 292 -13.97 11.68 17.47
C ASN A 292 -15.33 12.16 17.99
N SER A 293 -16.07 12.91 17.19
CA SER A 293 -17.48 13.20 17.45
C SER A 293 -18.31 11.92 17.46
N ASN A 294 -19.26 11.81 18.39
CA ASN A 294 -20.23 10.72 18.43
C ASN A 294 -21.09 10.73 17.16
#